data_AF-A0A2B8APM2-F1
#
_entry.id   AF-A0A2B8APM2-F1
#
_cell.length_a   1.000
_cell.length_b   1.000
_cell.length_c   1.000
_cell.angle_alpha   90.00
_cell.angle_beta   90.00
_cell.angle_gamma   90.00
#
_symmetry.space_group_name_H-M   'P 1'
#
loop_
_entity.id
_entity.type
_entity.pdbx_description
1 polymer ?
#
loop_
_entity_poly.entity_id
_entity_poly.type
_entity_poly.pdbx_seq_one_letter_code
_entity_poly.pdbx_strand_id
1 'polypeptide(L)'
;MSVRAARRRARGDRSPRLTPQVFFVRNIGFCQPAAVRRISFQESPAFERVHEQSCRRFGYERVDVPAGEVADRAAMIADTISRLA
;
A
#
# COMPACT_ATOMS: atom_id res chain seq x y z
N MET A 1 -35.15 21.59 -37.12
CA MET A 1 -35.07 21.05 -35.75
C MET A 1 -33.65 20.56 -35.50
N SER A 2 -32.94 21.12 -34.52
CA SER A 2 -31.51 20.89 -34.27
C SER A 2 -31.34 19.90 -33.13
N VAL A 3 -30.62 18.79 -33.35
CA VAL A 3 -30.25 17.85 -32.28
C VAL A 3 -28.83 18.18 -31.84
N ARG A 4 -28.71 18.82 -30.67
CA ARG A 4 -27.42 19.07 -30.01
C ARG A 4 -26.81 17.76 -29.52
N ALA A 5 -25.58 17.48 -29.94
CA ALA A 5 -24.75 16.42 -29.43
C ALA A 5 -24.42 16.65 -27.94
N ALA A 6 -24.88 15.75 -27.08
CA ALA A 6 -24.43 15.68 -25.69
C ALA A 6 -23.03 15.06 -25.65
N ARG A 7 -22.00 15.91 -25.59
CA ARG A 7 -20.63 15.47 -25.27
C ARG A 7 -20.60 14.94 -23.84
N ARG A 8 -20.59 13.62 -23.69
CA ARG A 8 -20.24 12.94 -22.43
C ARG A 8 -18.78 13.30 -22.12
N ARG A 9 -18.54 14.15 -21.12
CA ARG A 9 -17.18 14.36 -20.59
C ARG A 9 -16.71 13.01 -20.03
N ALA A 10 -15.66 12.46 -20.60
CA ALA A 10 -14.95 11.33 -20.02
C ALA A 10 -14.50 11.74 -18.60
N ARG A 11 -14.84 10.94 -17.59
CA ARG A 11 -14.20 11.03 -16.28
C ARG A 11 -12.72 10.77 -16.54
N GLY A 12 -11.88 11.75 -16.22
CA GLY A 12 -10.44 11.62 -16.40
C GLY A 12 -9.94 10.37 -15.69
N ASP A 13 -9.27 9.50 -16.44
CA ASP A 13 -8.40 8.47 -15.91
C ASP A 13 -7.33 9.16 -15.06
N ARG A 14 -7.57 9.22 -13.76
CA ARG A 14 -6.54 9.45 -12.76
C ARG A 14 -6.29 8.12 -12.07
N SER A 15 -5.68 7.19 -12.78
CA SER A 15 -4.91 6.14 -12.13
C SER A 15 -3.97 6.83 -11.13
N PRO A 16 -4.06 6.56 -9.81
CA PRO A 16 -3.21 7.21 -8.84
C PRO A 16 -1.77 6.91 -9.23
N ARG A 17 -1.00 7.96 -9.51
CA ARG A 17 0.45 7.81 -9.65
C ARG A 17 0.93 7.43 -8.27
N LEU A 18 1.36 6.18 -8.12
CA LEU A 18 2.07 5.74 -6.92
C LEU A 18 3.29 6.65 -6.80
N THR A 19 3.35 7.43 -5.73
CA THR A 19 4.58 8.11 -5.35
C THR A 19 5.67 7.06 -5.12
N PRO A 20 6.93 7.34 -5.47
CA PRO A 20 8.01 6.36 -5.32
C PRO A 20 8.21 5.95 -3.85
N GLN A 21 7.80 6.79 -2.89
CA GLN A 21 7.83 6.45 -1.47
C GLN A 21 6.58 5.66 -1.04
N VAL A 22 6.80 4.50 -0.41
CA VAL A 22 5.76 3.59 0.11
C VAL A 22 6.03 3.20 1.56
N PHE A 23 4.98 3.00 2.35
CA PHE A 23 5.11 2.44 3.69
C PHE A 23 5.29 0.92 3.61
N PHE A 24 6.37 0.42 4.19
CA PHE A 24 6.63 -1.02 4.28
C PHE A 24 6.30 -1.51 5.69
N VAL A 25 5.13 -2.14 5.82
CA VAL A 25 4.64 -2.65 7.10
C VAL A 25 5.27 -4.00 7.42
N ARG A 26 6.02 -4.06 8.52
CA ARG A 26 6.59 -5.30 9.04
C ARG A 26 5.53 -6.20 9.64
N ASN A 27 5.75 -7.51 9.53
CA ASN A 27 4.90 -8.52 10.13
C ASN A 27 4.86 -8.39 11.66
N ILE A 28 3.67 -8.44 12.25
CA ILE A 28 3.41 -8.28 13.70
C ILE A 28 3.52 -9.58 14.50
N GLY A 29 3.96 -10.67 13.89
CA GLY A 29 4.24 -11.93 14.59
C GLY A 29 3.03 -12.84 14.81
N PHE A 30 1.86 -12.47 14.29
CA PHE A 30 0.69 -13.36 14.23
C PHE A 30 -0.17 -13.07 13.01
N CYS A 31 -0.94 -14.07 12.58
CA CYS A 31 -2.01 -13.88 11.62
C CYS A 31 -3.10 -14.90 11.89
N GLN A 32 -4.34 -14.45 12.04
CA GLN A 32 -5.48 -15.34 12.04
C GLN A 32 -5.67 -15.93 10.63
N PRO A 33 -5.80 -17.26 10.48
CA PRO A 33 -6.16 -17.84 9.20
C PRO A 33 -7.48 -17.25 8.69
N ALA A 34 -7.47 -16.76 7.45
CA ALA A 34 -8.64 -16.24 6.78
C ALA A 34 -8.77 -16.92 5.41
N ALA A 35 -9.99 -17.16 4.94
CA ALA A 35 -10.26 -17.88 3.69
C ALA A 35 -9.59 -17.25 2.44
N VAL A 36 -9.24 -15.97 2.51
CA VAL A 36 -8.55 -15.23 1.43
C VAL A 36 -7.03 -15.44 1.41
N ARG A 37 -6.44 -15.93 2.50
CA ARG A 37 -4.99 -16.04 2.65
C ARG A 37 -4.51 -17.39 2.14
N ARG A 38 -3.61 -17.36 1.15
CA ARG A 38 -3.03 -18.56 0.52
C ARG A 38 -1.74 -19.06 1.17
N ILE A 39 -1.24 -18.37 2.19
CA ILE A 39 -0.01 -18.70 2.91
C ILE A 39 -0.27 -18.75 4.41
N SER A 40 0.38 -19.69 5.07
CA SER A 40 0.43 -19.79 6.53
C SER A 40 1.17 -18.61 7.17
N PHE A 41 1.09 -18.53 8.50
CA PHE A 41 1.94 -17.61 9.25
C PHE A 41 3.43 -17.98 9.13
N GLN A 42 3.78 -19.27 9.13
CA GLN A 42 5.19 -19.72 9.01
C GLN A 42 5.82 -19.35 7.67
N GLU A 43 5.02 -19.26 6.60
CA GLU A 43 5.47 -18.82 5.27
C GLU A 43 5.56 -17.29 5.14
N SER A 44 4.96 -16.55 6.08
CA SER A 44 4.89 -15.09 5.99
C SER A 44 6.23 -14.36 6.03
N PRO A 45 7.28 -14.81 6.75
CA PRO A 45 8.61 -14.18 6.66
C PRO A 45 9.26 -14.34 5.28
N ALA A 46 8.99 -15.46 4.59
CA ALA A 46 9.48 -15.64 3.22
C ALA A 46 8.76 -14.70 2.24
N PHE A 47 7.43 -14.55 2.40
CA PHE A 47 6.65 -13.59 1.65
C PHE A 47 7.11 -12.15 1.88
N GLU A 48 7.37 -11.75 3.14
CA GLU A 48 7.86 -10.40 3.47
C GLU A 48 9.18 -10.09 2.73
N ARG A 49 10.13 -11.04 2.71
CA ARG A 49 11.39 -10.87 1.97
C ARG A 49 11.18 -10.68 0.48
N VAL A 50 10.31 -11.48 -0.15
CA VAL A 50 9.98 -11.36 -1.59
C VAL A 50 9.30 -10.02 -1.87
N HIS A 51 8.43 -9.57 -0.98
CA HIS A 51 7.75 -8.28 -1.11
C HIS A 51 8.75 -7.11 -1.01
N GLU A 52 9.65 -7.14 -0.02
CA GLU A 52 10.73 -6.15 0.16
C GLU A 52 11.65 -6.07 -1.07
N GLN A 53 12.10 -7.22 -1.56
CA GLN A 53 12.96 -7.30 -2.75
C GLN A 53 12.24 -6.77 -3.99
N SER A 54 10.95 -7.07 -4.13
CA SER A 54 10.14 -6.58 -5.25
C SER A 54 10.00 -5.06 -5.20
N CYS A 55 9.68 -4.48 -4.05
CA CYS A 55 9.63 -3.03 -3.88
C CYS A 55 10.95 -2.36 -4.28
N ARG A 56 12.09 -2.88 -3.80
CA ARG A 56 13.42 -2.39 -4.18
C ARG A 56 13.68 -2.51 -5.68
N ARG A 57 13.37 -3.67 -6.26
CA ARG A 57 13.59 -3.96 -7.69
C ARG A 57 12.82 -2.99 -8.60
N PHE A 58 11.63 -2.56 -8.18
CA PHE A 58 10.80 -1.62 -8.95
C PHE A 58 11.07 -0.15 -8.61
N GLY A 59 12.10 0.17 -7.82
CA GLY A 59 12.51 1.54 -7.54
C GLY A 59 11.66 2.26 -6.51
N TYR A 60 10.91 1.52 -5.67
CA TYR A 60 10.18 2.14 -4.56
C TYR A 60 11.14 2.43 -3.39
N GLU A 61 11.10 3.66 -2.90
CA GLU A 61 11.68 4.05 -1.62
C GLU A 61 10.74 3.62 -0.49
N ARG A 62 11.28 3.05 0.58
CA ARG A 62 10.46 2.47 1.65
C ARG A 62 10.62 3.26 2.94
N VAL A 63 9.49 3.66 3.51
CA VAL A 63 9.39 4.07 4.91
C VAL A 63 9.05 2.82 5.71
N ASP A 64 10.03 2.29 6.44
CA ASP A 64 9.83 1.11 7.29
C ASP A 64 8.88 1.43 8.45
N VAL A 65 7.80 0.67 8.58
CA VAL A 65 6.88 0.72 9.71
C VAL A 65 7.11 -0.55 10.54
N PRO A 66 7.72 -0.45 11.73
CA PRO A 66 8.12 -1.61 12.52
C PRO A 66 6.91 -2.41 13.01
N ALA A 67 7.18 -3.66 13.41
CA ALA A 67 6.22 -4.45 14.16
C ALA A 67 5.94 -3.76 15.50
N GLY A 68 4.69 -3.78 15.94
CA GLY A 68 4.24 -3.10 17.15
C GLY A 68 2.73 -2.93 17.16
N GLU A 69 2.23 -2.19 18.15
CA GLU A 69 0.81 -1.92 18.31
C GLU A 69 0.25 -1.18 17.09
N VAL A 70 -0.99 -1.51 16.74
CA VAL A 70 -1.66 -0.92 15.56
C VAL A 70 -1.78 0.60 15.71
N ALA A 71 -2.06 1.08 16.93
CA ALA A 71 -2.19 2.50 17.22
C ALA A 71 -0.87 3.26 16.96
N ASP A 72 0.25 2.74 17.45
CA ASP A 72 1.57 3.36 17.28
C ASP A 72 1.97 3.43 15.80
N ARG A 73 1.71 2.35 15.06
CA ARG A 73 1.97 2.28 13.62
C ARG A 73 1.12 3.26 12.84
N ALA A 74 -0.17 3.39 13.19
CA ALA A 74 -1.07 4.36 12.57
C ALA A 74 -0.63 5.80 12.86
N ALA A 75 -0.22 6.10 14.10
CA ALA A 75 0.29 7.41 14.49
C ALA A 75 1.55 7.77 13.71
N MET A 76 2.50 6.85 13.57
CA MET A 76 3.72 7.05 12.77
C MET A 76 3.40 7.36 11.30
N ILE A 77 2.47 6.62 10.69
CA ILE A 77 2.06 6.83 9.29
C ILE A 77 1.39 8.21 9.15
N ALA A 78 0.48 8.56 10.06
CA ALA A 78 -0.21 9.85 10.04
C ALA A 78 0.77 11.02 10.16
N ASP A 79 1.71 10.95 11.12
CA ASP A 79 2.75 11.96 11.30
C ASP A 79 3.64 12.10 10.06
N THR A 80 4.03 10.97 9.44
CA THR A 80 4.81 10.98 8.19
C THR A 80 4.04 11.67 7.07
N ILE A 81 2.76 11.36 6.89
CA ILE A 81 1.90 12.01 5.88
C ILE A 81 1.79 13.51 6.14
N SER A 82 1.60 13.92 7.40
CA SER A 82 1.49 15.34 7.76
C SER A 82 2.75 16.16 7.47
N ARG A 83 3.94 15.53 7.45
CA ARG A 83 5.21 16.19 7.09
C ARG A 83 5.43 16.33 5.58
N LEU A 84 4.67 15.58 4.77
CA LEU A 84 4.77 15.57 3.31
C LEU A 84 3.76 16.50 2.62
N ALA A 85 2.75 16.97 3.36
CA ALA A 85 1.71 17.90 2.90
C ALA A 85 2.15 19.36 3.04
#